data_AF-A0ABD6EYC1-F1
#
_entry.id   AF-A0ABD6EYC1-F1
#
_cell.length_a   1.000
_cell.length_b   1.000
_cell.length_c   1.000
_cell.angle_alpha   90.00
_cell.angle_beta   90.00
_cell.angle_gamma   90.00
#
_symmetry.space_group_name_H-M   'P 1'
#
loop_
_entity.id
_entity.type
_entity.pdbx_description
1 polymer ?
#
loop_
_entity_poly.entity_id
_entity_poly.type
_entity_poly.pdbx_seq_one_letter_code
_entity_poly.pdbx_strand_id
1 'polypeptide(L)'
;MLCTLGWQRSVIAHLSLLPCHYFFDPDLKRILLPTVIAVCYKNEVAVEVIKQEFNPLMLANYLEACEPGNTGDPLVDQRFPALIWPEVISYFKIC
;
A
#
# COMPACT_ATOMS: atom_id res chain seq x y z
N MET A 1 22.80 -13.63 16.56
CA MET A 1 21.65 -13.66 15.63
C MET A 1 20.38 -13.32 16.40
N LEU A 2 20.04 -12.04 16.55
CA LEU A 2 18.86 -11.58 17.32
C LEU A 2 17.95 -10.60 16.53
N CYS A 3 18.33 -10.23 15.29
CA CYS A 3 17.58 -9.25 14.49
C CYS A 3 16.36 -9.81 13.76
N THR A 4 16.11 -11.13 13.82
CA THR A 4 14.97 -11.77 13.12
C THR A 4 13.62 -11.57 13.83
N LEU A 5 13.63 -11.18 15.12
CA LEU A 5 12.40 -11.00 15.91
C LEU A 5 11.65 -9.70 15.59
N GLY A 6 12.34 -8.67 15.09
CA GLY A 6 11.70 -7.40 14.70
C GLY A 6 10.75 -7.58 13.51
N TRP A 7 11.04 -8.53 12.62
CA TRP A 7 10.27 -8.78 11.40
C TRP A 7 8.88 -9.36 11.68
N GLN A 8 8.78 -10.31 12.61
CA GLN A 8 7.50 -10.93 12.99
C GLN A 8 6.53 -9.95 13.65
N ARG A 9 7.01 -8.79 14.12
CA ARG A 9 6.18 -7.71 14.67
C ARG A 9 6.08 -6.49 13.75
N SER A 10 6.58 -6.59 12.53
CA SER A 10 6.49 -5.49 11.58
C SER A 10 5.03 -5.22 11.22
N VAL A 11 4.72 -3.96 10.94
CA VAL A 11 3.39 -3.52 10.51
C VAL A 11 2.99 -4.28 9.24
N ILE A 12 3.92 -4.48 8.30
CA ILE A 12 3.64 -5.21 7.06
C ILE A 12 3.25 -6.68 7.30
N ALA A 13 3.92 -7.36 8.24
CA ALA A 13 3.59 -8.75 8.58
C ALA A 13 2.20 -8.88 9.23
N HIS A 14 1.74 -7.88 9.96
CA HIS A 14 0.37 -7.86 10.49
C HIS A 14 -0.64 -7.56 9.39
N LEU A 15 -0.31 -6.64 8.48
CA LEU A 15 -1.17 -6.30 7.35
C LEU A 15 -1.31 -7.49 6.39
N SER A 16 -0.26 -8.28 6.16
CA SER A 16 -0.33 -9.46 5.30
C SER A 16 -1.17 -10.60 5.87
N LEU A 17 -1.45 -10.62 7.18
CA LEU A 17 -2.34 -11.61 7.79
C LEU A 17 -3.83 -11.25 7.66
N LEU A 18 -4.15 -10.05 7.14
CA LEU A 18 -5.53 -9.65 6.98
C LEU A 18 -6.21 -10.48 5.88
N PRO A 19 -7.47 -10.92 6.10
CA PRO A 19 -8.22 -11.61 5.07
C PRO A 19 -8.33 -10.77 3.79
N CYS A 20 -8.23 -11.42 2.62
CA CYS A 20 -8.21 -10.74 1.33
C CYS A 20 -9.34 -9.71 1.15
N HIS A 21 -10.55 -9.96 1.67
CA HIS A 21 -11.69 -9.05 1.51
C HIS A 21 -11.43 -7.62 2.02
N TYR A 22 -10.56 -7.45 3.02
CA TYR A 22 -10.16 -6.12 3.51
C TYR A 22 -9.44 -5.29 2.43
N PHE A 23 -8.74 -5.94 1.52
CA PHE A 23 -8.05 -5.31 0.40
C PHE A 23 -8.94 -5.09 -0.82
N PHE A 24 -10.18 -5.62 -0.83
CA PHE A 24 -11.11 -5.51 -1.95
C PHE A 24 -12.30 -4.59 -1.67
N ASP A 25 -12.72 -4.50 -0.41
CA ASP A 25 -13.82 -3.65 0.04
C ASP A 25 -13.49 -2.15 -0.14
N PRO A 26 -14.38 -1.36 -0.78
CA PRO A 26 -14.09 0.03 -1.14
C PRO A 26 -13.85 0.93 0.07
N ASP A 27 -14.56 0.72 1.18
CA ASP A 27 -14.43 1.53 2.38
C ASP A 27 -13.18 1.16 3.17
N LEU A 28 -12.85 -0.12 3.24
CA LEU A 28 -11.63 -0.59 3.90
C LEU A 28 -10.37 -0.23 3.10
N LYS A 29 -10.42 -0.31 1.77
CA LYS A 29 -9.34 0.11 0.86
C LYS A 29 -8.88 1.54 1.11
N ARG A 30 -9.83 2.46 1.32
CA ARG A 30 -9.57 3.89 1.60
C ARG A 30 -8.71 4.12 2.83
N ILE A 31 -8.72 3.19 3.78
CA ILE A 31 -7.96 3.28 5.02
C ILE A 31 -6.66 2.46 4.89
N LEU A 32 -6.78 1.26 4.34
CA LEU A 32 -5.74 0.25 4.33
C LEU A 32 -4.67 0.53 3.27
N LEU A 33 -5.06 0.82 2.03
CA LEU A 33 -4.13 0.95 0.91
C LEU A 33 -3.15 2.12 1.07
N PRO A 34 -3.54 3.33 1.55
CA PRO A 34 -2.58 4.39 1.84
C PRO A 34 -1.52 3.97 2.88
N THR A 35 -1.93 3.19 3.87
CA THR A 35 -1.02 2.68 4.92
C THR A 35 -0.06 1.65 4.34
N VAL A 36 -0.54 0.73 3.50
CA VAL A 36 0.30 -0.25 2.81
C VAL A 36 1.29 0.44 1.87
N ILE A 37 0.83 1.44 1.10
CA ILE A 37 1.67 2.26 0.21
C ILE A 37 2.81 2.92 1.00
N ALA A 38 2.50 3.55 2.13
CA ALA A 38 3.50 4.21 2.96
C ALA A 38 4.55 3.23 3.53
N VAL A 39 4.16 2.00 3.87
CA VAL A 39 5.07 0.98 4.40
C VAL A 39 5.91 0.33 3.30
N CYS A 40 5.34 0.14 2.11
CA CYS A 40 5.99 -0.56 0.99
C CYS A 40 6.82 0.36 0.10
N TYR A 41 6.53 1.66 0.05
CA TYR A 41 7.28 2.59 -0.80
C TYR A 41 8.76 2.66 -0.38
N LYS A 42 9.65 2.39 -1.34
CA LYS A 42 11.11 2.28 -1.15
C LYS A 42 11.55 1.20 -0.15
N ASN A 43 10.70 0.20 0.10
CA ASN A 43 10.99 -0.92 0.98
C ASN A 43 10.72 -2.25 0.27
N GLU A 44 11.71 -2.73 -0.48
CA GLU A 44 11.61 -3.95 -1.30
C GLU A 44 11.19 -5.17 -0.48
N VAL A 45 11.69 -5.30 0.75
CA VAL A 45 11.38 -6.47 1.59
C VAL A 45 9.91 -6.42 2.07
N ALA A 46 9.36 -5.24 2.33
CA ALA A 46 7.92 -5.10 2.61
C ALA A 46 7.06 -5.39 1.37
N VAL A 47 7.53 -4.98 0.18
CA VAL A 47 6.89 -5.31 -1.08
C VAL A 47 6.90 -6.82 -1.33
N GLU A 48 8.00 -7.52 -1.05
CA GLU A 48 8.08 -8.98 -1.20
C GLU A 48 7.09 -9.73 -0.28
N VAL A 49 6.87 -9.24 0.95
CA VAL A 49 5.88 -9.81 1.85
C VAL A 49 4.45 -9.59 1.35
N ILE A 50 4.11 -8.36 0.93
CA ILE A 50 2.75 -8.06 0.48
C ILE A 50 2.40 -8.74 -0.86
N LYS A 51 3.42 -8.99 -1.72
CA LYS A 51 3.27 -9.70 -3.00
C LYS A 51 2.65 -11.09 -2.86
N GLN A 52 2.80 -11.72 -1.69
CA GLN A 52 2.18 -13.03 -1.43
C GLN A 52 0.66 -12.93 -1.28
N GLU A 53 0.15 -11.77 -0.84
CA GLU A 53 -1.27 -11.54 -0.59
C GLU A 53 -1.98 -10.90 -1.78
N PHE A 54 -1.35 -9.96 -2.48
CA PHE A 54 -1.91 -9.35 -3.69
C PHE A 54 -0.85 -8.67 -4.57
N ASN A 55 -1.24 -8.32 -5.80
CA ASN A 55 -0.35 -7.71 -6.79
C ASN A 55 -0.05 -6.23 -6.44
N PRO A 56 1.24 -5.81 -6.30
CA PRO A 56 1.64 -4.43 -6.06
C PRO A 56 1.09 -3.42 -7.08
N LEU A 57 0.80 -3.87 -8.31
CA LEU A 57 0.14 -3.07 -9.33
C LEU A 57 -1.23 -2.53 -8.86
N MET A 58 -1.92 -3.23 -7.95
CA MET A 58 -3.16 -2.72 -7.36
C MET A 58 -2.95 -1.42 -6.58
N LEU A 59 -1.78 -1.21 -5.98
CA LEU A 59 -1.44 0.03 -5.28
C LEU A 59 -1.25 1.19 -6.25
N ALA A 60 -0.59 0.93 -7.38
CA ALA A 60 -0.44 1.91 -8.46
C ALA A 60 -1.80 2.30 -9.04
N ASN A 61 -2.62 1.30 -9.40
CA ASN A 61 -3.96 1.52 -9.94
C ASN A 61 -4.88 2.27 -8.96
N TYR A 62 -4.72 2.01 -7.65
CA TYR A 62 -5.47 2.71 -6.61
C TYR A 62 -5.10 4.20 -6.56
N LEU A 63 -3.81 4.53 -6.59
CA LEU A 63 -3.36 5.93 -6.61
C LEU A 63 -3.81 6.65 -7.89
N GLU A 64 -3.73 6.00 -9.05
CA GLU A 64 -4.22 6.56 -10.33
C GLU A 64 -5.73 6.81 -10.30
N ALA A 65 -6.51 5.91 -9.68
CA ALA A 65 -7.95 6.11 -9.52
C ALA A 65 -8.30 7.26 -8.58
N CYS A 66 -7.43 7.57 -7.61
CA CYS A 66 -7.60 8.66 -6.66
C CYS A 66 -7.14 10.02 -7.19
N GLU A 67 -6.45 10.11 -8.33
CA GLU A 67 -6.00 11.39 -8.87
C GLU A 67 -7.16 12.39 -9.07
N PRO A 68 -6.91 13.70 -8.85
CA PRO A 68 -7.94 14.74 -8.76
C PRO A 68 -8.61 14.96 -10.12
N GLY A 69 -9.60 14.14 -10.41
CA GLY A 69 -10.35 14.17 -11.67
C GLY A 69 -11.41 13.08 -11.81
N ASN A 70 -11.31 11.95 -11.09
CA ASN A 70 -12.25 10.84 -11.28
C ASN A 70 -13.03 10.40 -10.05
N THR A 71 -12.51 10.46 -8.83
CA THR A 71 -13.31 10.25 -7.61
C THR A 71 -12.56 10.88 -6.44
N GLY A 72 -12.94 12.11 -6.08
CA GLY A 72 -12.30 12.82 -4.97
C GLY A 72 -12.71 12.20 -3.64
N ASP A 73 -12.00 11.17 -3.22
CA ASP A 73 -12.02 10.71 -1.83
C ASP A 73 -11.00 11.53 -1.02
N PRO A 74 -11.41 12.62 -0.34
CA PRO A 74 -10.50 13.57 0.33
C PRO A 74 -9.66 12.94 1.45
N LEU A 75 -9.98 11.70 1.85
CA LEU A 75 -9.27 10.97 2.88
C LEU A 75 -7.92 10.42 2.41
N VAL A 76 -7.75 10.17 1.11
CA VAL A 76 -6.50 9.63 0.56
C VAL A 76 -5.43 10.72 0.52
N ASP A 77 -5.80 11.91 0.05
CA ASP A 77 -4.95 13.11 0.04
C ASP A 77 -4.44 13.49 1.44
N GLN A 78 -5.23 13.23 2.48
CA GLN A 78 -4.85 13.51 3.87
C GLN A 78 -3.87 12.50 4.45
N ARG A 79 -3.86 11.25 3.96
CA ARG A 79 -3.04 10.16 4.53
C ARG A 79 -1.74 9.95 3.81
N PHE A 80 -1.65 10.29 2.51
CA PHE A 80 -0.45 10.11 1.73
C PHE A 80 -0.23 11.30 0.78
N PRO A 81 0.94 11.97 0.82
CA PRO A 81 1.13 13.25 0.14
C PRO A 81 1.03 13.13 -1.40
N ALA A 82 0.07 13.83 -1.99
CA ALA A 82 -0.19 13.86 -3.44
C ALA A 82 1.03 14.22 -4.31
N LEU A 83 1.95 15.03 -3.76
CA LEU A 83 3.17 15.48 -4.45
C LEU A 83 4.07 14.33 -4.92
N ILE A 84 4.07 13.19 -4.21
CA ILE A 84 4.96 12.05 -4.53
C ILE A 84 4.26 10.90 -5.23
N TRP A 85 2.94 11.00 -5.46
CA TRP A 85 2.17 9.95 -6.14
C TRP A 85 2.76 9.52 -7.50
N PRO A 86 3.20 10.40 -8.41
CA PRO A 86 3.76 9.94 -9.69
C PRO A 86 5.02 9.08 -9.52
N GLU A 87 5.89 9.43 -8.56
CA GLU A 87 7.07 8.62 -8.24
C GLU A 87 6.66 7.26 -7.67
N VAL A 88 5.68 7.25 -6.76
CA VAL A 88 5.18 6.05 -6.09
C VAL A 88 4.48 5.11 -7.07
N ILE A 89 3.66 5.64 -7.99
CA ILE A 89 3.01 4.88 -9.06
C ILE A 89 4.07 4.24 -9.96
N SER A 90 5.09 4.98 -10.36
CA SER A 90 6.17 4.42 -11.18
C SER A 90 6.94 3.31 -10.46
N TYR A 91 7.19 3.48 -9.16
CA TYR A 91 7.83 2.46 -8.32
C TYR A 91 7.03 1.15 -8.29
N PHE A 92 5.72 1.21 -8.00
CA PHE A 92 4.89 0.01 -7.92
C PHE A 92 4.59 -0.65 -9.27
N LYS A 93 4.69 0.08 -10.39
CA LYS A 93 4.59 -0.51 -11.74
C LYS A 93 5.79 -1.36 -12.13
N ILE A 94 6.94 -1.14 -11.50
CA ILE A 94 8.21 -1.84 -11.76
C ILE A 94 8.41 -3.01 -10.78
N CYS A 95 7.74 -2.96 -9.62
CA CYS A 95 7.77 -3.99 -8.58
C CYS A 95 6.99 -5.25 -8.98
#